data_AF-A0A210R008-F1
#
_entry.id   AF-A0A210R008-F1
#
_cell.length_a   1.000
_cell.length_b   1.000
_cell.length_c   1.000
_cell.angle_alpha   90.00
_cell.angle_beta   90.00
_cell.angle_gamma   90.00
#
_symmetry.space_group_name_H-M   'P 1'
#
loop_
_entity.id
_entity.type
_entity.pdbx_description
1 polymer ?
#
loop_
_entity_poly.entity_id
_entity_poly.type
_entity_poly.pdbx_seq_one_letter_code
_entity_poly.pdbx_strand_id
1 'polypeptide(L)'
;MSLLGWVTGAKPKTQPVKKTSEEIRETQKVYETKRQRKFQTAWQETFSWLVYDDEKNTVFCKVCRELETAGTFCTGNSNFKIDTIRIHDTADAHKFNVAKFNAKFMPVAQAIAAKSLVLLDKSRVGKLCTLFRTAHGMAKSGRPYTDFVWLCSLNEANGLDIGKTYRNDKAA
;
A
#
# COMPACT_ATOMS: atom_id res chain seq x y z
N MET A 1 53.69 44.95 -32.95
CA MET A 1 52.32 45.40 -32.65
C MET A 1 51.51 45.28 -33.92
N SER A 2 50.60 44.30 -34.04
CA SER A 2 49.76 44.13 -35.23
C SER A 2 48.32 44.47 -34.86
N LEU A 3 47.79 45.54 -35.45
CA LEU A 3 46.42 46.03 -35.26
C LEU A 3 45.46 45.10 -36.02
N LEU A 4 44.58 44.42 -35.27
CA LEU A 4 43.44 43.70 -35.83
C LEU A 4 42.40 44.72 -36.32
N GLY A 5 42.20 44.78 -37.64
CA GLY A 5 41.14 45.58 -38.27
C GLY A 5 39.76 44.98 -38.00
N TRP A 6 38.81 45.82 -37.60
CA TRP A 6 37.41 45.46 -37.45
C TRP A 6 36.72 45.50 -38.81
N VAL A 7 36.03 44.41 -39.19
CA VAL A 7 35.19 44.39 -40.40
C VAL A 7 33.82 44.99 -40.05
N THR A 8 33.50 46.16 -40.59
CA THR A 8 32.21 46.81 -40.45
C THR A 8 31.16 46.10 -41.31
N GLY A 9 30.18 45.42 -40.70
CA GLY A 9 29.05 44.84 -41.43
C GLY A 9 28.36 43.61 -40.84
N ALA A 10 28.83 43.06 -39.71
CA ALA A 10 28.16 41.92 -39.09
C ALA A 10 26.82 42.37 -38.45
N LYS A 11 25.68 42.02 -39.09
CA LYS A 11 24.36 42.18 -38.48
C LYS A 11 24.31 41.37 -37.18
N PRO A 12 23.85 41.95 -36.05
CA PRO A 12 23.78 41.23 -34.78
C PRO A 12 22.86 40.00 -34.96
N LYS A 13 23.31 38.84 -34.48
CA LYS A 13 22.46 37.65 -34.42
C LYS A 13 21.24 38.00 -33.58
N THR A 14 20.05 37.89 -34.17
CA THR A 14 18.78 38.06 -33.46
C THR A 14 18.78 37.14 -32.25
N GLN A 15 18.63 37.71 -31.05
CA GLN A 15 18.55 36.92 -29.84
C GLN A 15 17.28 36.06 -29.90
N PRO A 16 17.33 34.77 -29.53
CA PRO A 16 16.15 33.93 -29.53
C PRO A 16 15.12 34.52 -28.55
N VAL A 17 13.95 34.86 -29.09
CA VAL A 17 12.82 35.37 -28.31
C VAL A 17 12.46 34.31 -27.27
N LYS A 18 12.58 34.66 -25.99
CA LYS A 18 12.19 33.77 -24.88
C LYS A 18 10.67 33.69 -24.85
N LYS A 19 10.13 32.53 -25.25
CA LYS A 19 8.69 32.24 -25.18
C LYS A 19 8.19 32.28 -23.74
N THR A 20 6.99 32.80 -23.54
CA THR A 20 6.30 32.77 -22.25
C THR A 20 5.85 31.35 -21.89
N SER A 21 5.64 31.10 -20.59
CA SER A 21 5.20 29.79 -20.07
C SER A 21 3.87 29.32 -20.68
N GLU A 22 2.97 30.25 -21.00
CA GLU A 22 1.71 29.98 -21.67
C GLU A 22 1.92 29.52 -23.12
N GLU A 23 2.79 30.20 -23.85
CA GLU A 23 3.10 29.87 -25.24
C GLU A 23 3.78 28.50 -25.36
N ILE A 24 4.61 28.13 -24.38
CA ILE A 24 5.20 26.79 -24.26
C ILE A 24 4.12 25.73 -24.04
N ARG A 25 3.17 25.96 -23.12
CA ARG A 25 2.06 25.03 -22.85
C ARG A 25 1.15 24.85 -24.06
N GLU A 26 0.84 25.94 -24.77
CA GLU A 26 0.03 25.93 -25.98
C GLU A 26 0.71 25.10 -27.08
N THR A 27 2.00 25.36 -27.32
CA THR A 27 2.80 24.63 -28.31
C THR A 27 2.87 23.13 -27.96
N GLN A 28 3.01 22.81 -26.67
CA GLN A 28 3.05 21.43 -26.19
C GLN A 28 1.70 20.73 -26.36
N LYS A 29 0.58 21.40 -26.08
CA LYS A 29 -0.76 20.87 -26.37
C LYS A 29 -0.94 20.57 -27.85
N VAL A 30 -0.59 21.51 -28.73
CA VAL A 30 -0.70 21.31 -30.19
C VAL A 30 0.14 20.14 -30.67
N TYR A 31 1.36 19.98 -30.14
CA TYR A 31 2.22 18.84 -30.44
C TYR A 31 1.61 17.51 -29.97
N GLU A 32 1.06 17.47 -28.76
CA GLU A 32 0.40 16.29 -28.19
C GLU A 32 -0.83 15.87 -29.00
N THR A 33 -1.66 16.81 -29.45
CA THR A 33 -2.86 16.49 -30.26
C THR A 33 -2.52 15.92 -31.63
N LYS A 34 -1.36 16.29 -32.21
CA LYS A 34 -0.90 15.78 -33.51
C LYS A 34 -0.19 14.43 -33.42
N ARG A 35 0.25 14.02 -32.23
CA ARG A 35 1.09 12.84 -32.05
C ARG A 35 0.24 11.60 -31.76
N GLN A 36 0.25 10.64 -32.69
CA GLN A 36 -0.25 9.30 -32.40
C GLN A 36 0.82 8.50 -31.63
N ARG A 37 0.50 8.09 -30.40
CA ARG A 37 1.33 7.17 -29.62
C ARG A 37 0.87 5.74 -29.87
N LYS A 38 1.81 4.82 -30.04
CA LYS A 38 1.54 3.38 -30.07
C LYS A 38 1.93 2.78 -28.73
N PHE A 39 1.24 1.71 -28.32
CA PHE A 39 1.63 0.93 -27.17
C PHE A 39 3.05 0.35 -27.38
N GLN A 40 3.85 0.34 -26.32
CA GLN A 40 5.19 -0.25 -26.32
C GLN A 40 5.17 -1.52 -25.48
N THR A 41 5.43 -2.66 -26.10
CA THR A 41 5.40 -3.98 -25.45
C THR A 41 6.39 -4.08 -24.29
N ALA A 42 7.54 -3.40 -24.39
CA ALA A 42 8.55 -3.30 -23.31
C ALA A 42 7.98 -2.75 -21.98
N TRP A 43 6.85 -2.04 -22.00
CA TRP A 43 6.22 -1.58 -20.76
C TRP A 43 5.66 -2.74 -19.92
N GLN A 44 5.26 -3.85 -20.52
CA GLN A 44 4.77 -5.02 -19.77
C GLN A 44 5.91 -5.72 -19.02
N GLU A 45 7.14 -5.62 -19.53
CA GLU A 45 8.34 -6.14 -18.84
C GLU A 45 8.66 -5.32 -17.59
N THR A 46 8.47 -4.00 -17.67
CA THR A 46 8.70 -3.10 -16.52
C THR A 46 7.53 -3.16 -15.52
N PHE A 47 6.30 -3.20 -16.02
CA PHE A 47 5.07 -3.15 -15.24
C PHE A 47 4.32 -4.48 -15.39
N SER A 48 4.64 -5.45 -14.54
CA SER A 48 4.08 -6.80 -14.59
C SER A 48 2.55 -6.87 -14.41
N TRP A 49 1.93 -5.80 -13.92
CA TRP A 49 0.48 -5.64 -13.75
C TRP A 49 -0.23 -5.05 -14.99
N LEU A 50 0.52 -4.49 -15.94
CA LEU A 50 -0.01 -3.80 -17.12
C LEU A 50 -0.32 -4.80 -18.23
N VAL A 51 -1.54 -4.74 -18.76
CA VAL A 51 -2.00 -5.60 -19.86
C VAL A 51 -2.52 -4.71 -20.98
N TYR A 52 -2.23 -5.09 -22.22
CA TYR A 52 -2.73 -4.44 -23.42
C TYR A 52 -3.80 -5.32 -24.07
N ASP A 53 -4.92 -4.69 -24.41
CA ASP A 53 -6.06 -5.28 -25.11
C ASP A 53 -5.99 -4.81 -26.57
N ASP A 54 -5.60 -5.72 -27.47
CA ASP A 54 -5.48 -5.45 -28.92
C ASP A 54 -6.83 -5.15 -29.57
N GLU A 55 -7.92 -5.78 -29.11
CA GLU A 55 -9.25 -5.62 -29.71
C GLU A 55 -9.80 -4.22 -29.46
N LYS A 56 -9.61 -3.72 -28.24
CA LYS A 56 -10.08 -2.38 -27.84
C LYS A 56 -9.04 -1.30 -28.03
N ASN A 57 -7.79 -1.67 -28.32
CA ASN A 57 -6.64 -0.76 -28.36
C ASN A 57 -6.54 0.04 -27.05
N THR A 58 -6.58 -0.65 -25.90
CA THR A 58 -6.51 -0.03 -24.57
C THR A 58 -5.53 -0.77 -23.66
N VAL A 59 -4.91 -0.06 -22.73
CA VAL A 59 -4.14 -0.66 -21.63
C VAL A 59 -4.94 -0.63 -20.33
N PHE A 60 -4.85 -1.69 -19.54
CA PHE A 60 -5.48 -1.77 -18.23
C PHE A 60 -4.55 -2.42 -17.20
N CYS A 61 -4.85 -2.20 -15.93
CA CYS A 61 -4.15 -2.83 -14.81
C CYS A 61 -4.94 -4.07 -14.38
N LYS A 62 -4.33 -5.26 -14.47
CA LYS A 62 -5.00 -6.52 -14.11
C LYS A 62 -5.43 -6.57 -12.64
N VAL A 63 -4.64 -5.93 -11.77
CA VAL A 63 -4.88 -5.87 -10.32
C VAL A 63 -6.05 -4.92 -10.00
N CYS A 64 -5.97 -3.67 -10.47
CA CYS A 64 -7.02 -2.68 -10.18
C CYS A 64 -8.35 -3.04 -10.85
N ARG A 65 -8.33 -3.64 -12.04
CA ARG A 65 -9.55 -4.09 -12.74
C ARG A 65 -10.32 -5.17 -11.97
N GLU A 66 -9.65 -5.99 -11.18
CA GLU A 66 -10.31 -7.03 -10.39
C GLU A 66 -10.83 -6.53 -9.03
N LEU A 67 -10.22 -5.47 -8.48
CA LEU A 67 -10.53 -4.98 -7.13
C LEU A 67 -11.38 -3.71 -7.10
N GLU A 68 -11.31 -2.90 -8.14
CA GLU A 68 -12.03 -1.63 -8.28
C GLU A 68 -12.90 -1.65 -9.53
N THR A 69 -14.07 -1.05 -9.42
CA THR A 69 -15.03 -0.89 -10.52
C THR A 69 -14.85 0.41 -11.29
N ALA A 70 -14.07 1.36 -10.76
CA ALA A 70 -13.91 2.70 -11.32
C ALA A 70 -12.43 3.12 -11.34
N GLY A 71 -11.98 3.62 -12.50
CA GLY A 71 -10.62 4.12 -12.69
C GLY A 71 -10.18 3.98 -14.15
N THR A 72 -9.33 4.88 -14.63
CA THR A 72 -8.86 4.90 -16.03
C THR A 72 -8.18 3.58 -16.42
N PHE A 73 -7.43 2.97 -15.49
CA PHE A 73 -6.78 1.68 -15.71
C PHE A 73 -7.67 0.47 -15.37
N CYS A 74 -8.87 0.67 -14.85
CA CYS A 74 -9.84 -0.40 -14.58
C CYS A 74 -10.69 -0.67 -15.82
N THR A 75 -11.22 0.40 -16.45
CA THR A 75 -12.06 0.29 -17.66
C THR A 75 -11.22 0.10 -18.93
N GLY A 76 -9.98 0.61 -18.93
CA GLY A 76 -9.09 0.62 -20.09
C GLY A 76 -8.76 2.04 -20.52
N ASN A 77 -7.47 2.30 -20.70
CA ASN A 77 -6.93 3.60 -21.10
C ASN A 77 -6.36 3.50 -22.52
N SER A 78 -6.84 4.31 -23.45
CA SER A 78 -6.31 4.41 -24.82
C SER A 78 -5.14 5.40 -24.94
N ASN A 79 -4.83 6.15 -23.88
CA ASN A 79 -3.69 7.07 -23.88
C ASN A 79 -2.40 6.34 -23.51
N PHE A 80 -1.59 6.00 -24.52
CA PHE A 80 -0.29 5.34 -24.34
C PHE A 80 0.81 6.31 -23.91
N LYS A 81 0.68 6.90 -22.71
CA LYS A 81 1.71 7.78 -22.14
C LYS A 81 2.40 7.07 -20.96
N ILE A 82 3.71 6.88 -21.06
CA ILE A 82 4.47 6.20 -19.98
C ILE A 82 4.34 6.93 -18.65
N ASP A 83 4.26 8.26 -18.65
CA ASP A 83 4.07 9.04 -17.41
C ASP A 83 2.75 8.70 -16.73
N THR A 84 1.68 8.43 -17.49
CA THR A 84 0.40 8.02 -16.88
C THR A 84 0.48 6.65 -16.22
N ILE A 85 1.28 5.75 -16.78
CA ILE A 85 1.54 4.41 -16.22
C ILE A 85 2.38 4.55 -14.95
N ARG A 86 3.42 5.38 -14.96
CA ARG A 86 4.26 5.66 -13.79
C ARG A 86 3.48 6.31 -12.64
N ILE A 87 2.62 7.27 -12.95
CA ILE A 87 1.75 7.90 -11.94
C ILE A 87 0.86 6.84 -11.30
N HIS A 88 0.24 5.96 -12.10
CA HIS A 88 -0.56 4.86 -11.58
C HIS A 88 0.26 3.90 -10.69
N ASP A 89 1.44 3.50 -11.14
CA ASP A 89 2.34 2.62 -10.38
C ASP A 89 2.68 3.20 -8.98
N THR A 90 2.93 4.51 -8.91
CA THR A 90 3.24 5.19 -7.66
C THR A 90 2.02 5.52 -6.79
N ALA A 91 0.81 5.44 -7.34
CA ALA A 91 -0.40 5.84 -6.64
C ALA A 91 -0.72 4.88 -5.48
N ASP A 92 -1.13 5.45 -4.34
CA ASP A 92 -1.41 4.65 -3.14
C ASP A 92 -2.58 3.68 -3.33
N ALA A 93 -3.57 4.05 -4.14
CA ALA A 93 -4.67 3.16 -4.53
C ALA A 93 -4.15 1.89 -5.23
N HIS A 94 -3.20 2.03 -6.16
CA HIS A 94 -2.60 0.89 -6.84
C HIS A 94 -1.83 0.00 -5.86
N LYS A 95 -0.97 0.59 -5.03
CA LYS A 95 -0.20 -0.16 -4.01
C LYS A 95 -1.11 -0.92 -3.04
N PHE A 96 -2.19 -0.28 -2.60
CA PHE A 96 -3.20 -0.89 -1.74
C PHE A 96 -3.88 -2.07 -2.44
N ASN A 97 -4.26 -1.91 -3.70
CA ASN A 97 -4.86 -2.98 -4.48
C ASN A 97 -3.90 -4.13 -4.73
N VAL A 98 -2.62 -3.87 -5.01
CA VAL A 98 -1.59 -4.92 -5.13
C VAL A 98 -1.48 -5.71 -3.83
N ALA A 99 -1.43 -5.04 -2.67
CA ALA A 99 -1.39 -5.72 -1.37
C ALA A 99 -2.63 -6.58 -1.14
N LYS A 100 -3.83 -6.05 -1.42
CA LYS A 100 -5.10 -6.77 -1.28
C LYS A 100 -5.22 -7.95 -2.25
N PHE A 101 -4.75 -7.80 -3.48
CA PHE A 101 -4.74 -8.84 -4.50
C PHE A 101 -3.83 -9.99 -4.06
N ASN A 102 -2.59 -9.67 -3.66
CA ASN A 102 -1.65 -10.66 -3.16
C ASN A 102 -2.18 -11.38 -1.91
N ALA A 103 -2.89 -10.68 -1.03
CA ALA A 103 -3.51 -11.28 0.15
C ALA A 103 -4.56 -12.36 -0.19
N LYS A 104 -5.23 -12.30 -1.35
CA LYS A 104 -6.16 -13.37 -1.78
C LYS A 104 -5.42 -14.69 -2.06
N PHE A 105 -4.18 -14.62 -2.53
CA PHE A 105 -3.37 -15.79 -2.93
C PHE A 105 -2.37 -16.23 -1.85
N MET A 106 -2.22 -15.43 -0.79
CA MET A 106 -1.42 -15.79 0.38
C MET A 106 -2.11 -16.90 1.18
N PRO A 107 -1.39 -17.95 1.61
CA PRO A 107 -1.95 -18.95 2.50
C PRO A 107 -2.42 -18.29 3.80
N VAL A 108 -3.61 -18.69 4.27
CA VAL A 108 -4.29 -18.13 5.44
C VAL A 108 -3.35 -18.02 6.64
N ALA A 109 -2.40 -18.94 6.80
CA ALA A 109 -1.39 -18.97 7.86
C ALA A 109 -0.60 -17.65 8.08
N GLN A 110 -0.42 -16.80 7.05
CA GLN A 110 0.32 -15.54 7.17
C GLN A 110 -0.53 -14.29 7.48
N ALA A 111 -1.86 -14.36 7.39
CA ALA A 111 -2.73 -13.20 7.65
C ALA A 111 -2.64 -12.77 9.12
N ILE A 112 -2.71 -11.47 9.43
CA ILE A 112 -2.61 -10.97 10.83
C ILE A 112 -3.70 -11.60 11.72
N ALA A 113 -4.92 -11.75 11.20
CA ALA A 113 -6.02 -12.42 11.89
C ALA A 113 -5.79 -13.93 12.08
N ALA A 114 -5.10 -14.56 11.13
CA ALA A 114 -4.71 -15.96 11.27
C ALA A 114 -3.54 -16.12 12.23
N LYS A 115 -2.60 -15.17 12.27
CA LYS A 115 -1.53 -15.11 13.28
C LYS A 115 -2.11 -14.93 14.67
N SER A 116 -3.13 -14.11 14.86
CA SER A 116 -3.83 -14.02 16.14
C SER A 116 -4.61 -15.30 16.46
N LEU A 117 -5.21 -15.99 15.48
CA LEU A 117 -5.80 -17.31 15.67
C LEU A 117 -4.77 -18.40 16.03
N VAL A 118 -3.60 -18.38 15.39
CA VAL A 118 -2.46 -19.28 15.64
C VAL A 118 -1.81 -18.95 17.00
N LEU A 119 -1.79 -17.67 17.39
CA LEU A 119 -1.32 -17.21 18.71
C LEU A 119 -2.28 -17.60 19.84
N LEU A 120 -3.55 -17.85 19.52
CA LEU A 120 -4.53 -18.44 20.43
C LEU A 120 -4.39 -19.97 20.43
N ASP A 121 -3.27 -20.45 20.96
CA ASP A 121 -3.12 -21.87 21.30
C ASP A 121 -4.25 -22.31 22.25
N LYS A 122 -4.72 -23.55 22.08
CA LYS A 122 -5.76 -24.18 22.92
C LYS A 122 -5.41 -24.06 24.41
N SER A 123 -4.12 -24.16 24.75
CA SER A 123 -3.61 -23.97 26.11
C SER A 123 -3.81 -22.54 26.63
N ARG A 124 -3.52 -21.52 25.80
CA ARG A 124 -3.68 -20.10 26.16
C ARG A 124 -5.15 -19.72 26.34
N VAL A 125 -6.03 -20.19 25.46
CA VAL A 125 -7.48 -19.97 25.59
C VAL A 125 -8.02 -20.67 26.83
N GLY A 126 -7.62 -21.93 27.06
CA GLY A 126 -7.99 -22.68 28.26
C GLY A 126 -7.60 -21.96 29.55
N LYS A 127 -6.37 -21.43 29.59
CA LYS A 127 -5.87 -20.60 30.70
C LYS A 127 -6.75 -19.37 30.96
N LEU A 128 -7.11 -18.61 29.92
CA LEU A 128 -7.97 -17.43 30.06
C LEU A 128 -9.37 -17.80 30.56
N CYS A 129 -9.95 -18.88 30.04
CA CYS A 129 -11.25 -19.37 30.50
C CYS A 129 -11.25 -19.75 31.98
N THR A 130 -10.19 -20.42 32.45
CA THR A 130 -10.06 -20.79 33.87
C THR A 130 -9.92 -19.56 34.75
N LEU A 131 -9.05 -18.60 34.40
CA LEU A 131 -8.90 -17.35 35.14
C LEU A 131 -10.21 -16.56 35.24
N PHE A 132 -10.95 -16.46 34.13
CA PHE A 132 -12.22 -15.77 34.10
C PHE A 132 -13.28 -16.44 34.99
N ARG A 133 -13.37 -17.78 34.95
CA ARG A 133 -14.29 -18.55 35.81
C ARG A 133 -13.95 -18.38 37.30
N THR A 134 -12.67 -18.40 37.64
CA THR A 134 -12.19 -18.17 39.02
C THR A 134 -12.55 -16.76 39.50
N ALA A 135 -12.24 -15.72 38.72
CA ALA A 135 -12.58 -14.34 39.06
C ALA A 135 -14.10 -14.14 39.21
N HIS A 136 -14.88 -14.70 38.28
CA HIS A 136 -16.33 -14.65 38.34
C HIS A 136 -16.89 -15.37 39.58
N GLY A 137 -16.35 -16.54 39.93
CA GLY A 137 -16.72 -17.29 41.14
C GLY A 137 -16.45 -16.49 42.41
N MET A 138 -15.26 -15.87 42.49
CA MET A 138 -14.90 -14.98 43.60
C MET A 138 -15.88 -13.82 43.74
N ALA A 139 -16.12 -13.07 42.66
CA ALA A 139 -17.03 -11.93 42.65
C ALA A 139 -18.44 -12.33 43.07
N LYS A 140 -18.94 -13.46 42.55
CA LYS A 140 -20.26 -14.00 42.92
C LYS A 140 -20.34 -14.41 44.38
N SER A 141 -19.24 -14.91 44.95
CA SER A 141 -19.16 -15.30 46.37
C SER A 141 -18.87 -14.16 47.33
N GLY A 142 -18.69 -12.92 46.83
CA GLY A 142 -18.36 -11.76 47.65
C GLY A 142 -16.99 -11.82 48.32
N ARG A 143 -16.05 -12.61 47.77
CA ARG A 143 -14.68 -12.71 48.29
C ARG A 143 -13.88 -11.45 47.95
N PRO A 144 -12.98 -10.98 48.82
CA PRO A 144 -12.13 -9.85 48.52
C PRO A 144 -11.20 -10.16 47.33
N TYR A 145 -10.87 -9.14 46.55
CA TYR A 145 -10.00 -9.28 45.37
C TYR A 145 -8.59 -9.82 45.72
N THR A 146 -8.12 -9.57 46.95
CA THR A 146 -6.85 -10.09 47.48
C THR A 146 -6.74 -11.61 47.39
N ASP A 147 -7.86 -12.33 47.47
CA ASP A 147 -7.90 -13.80 47.37
C ASP A 147 -7.55 -14.29 45.96
N PHE A 148 -7.60 -13.42 44.95
CA PHE A 148 -7.32 -13.77 43.56
C PHE A 148 -5.85 -14.16 43.36
N VAL A 149 -4.93 -13.51 44.09
CA VAL A 149 -3.50 -13.84 44.06
C VAL A 149 -3.23 -15.24 44.63
N TRP A 150 -3.94 -15.59 45.70
CA TRP A 150 -3.90 -16.94 46.28
C TRP A 150 -4.48 -17.97 45.31
N LEU A 151 -5.63 -17.66 44.69
CA LEU A 151 -6.26 -18.54 43.69
C LEU A 151 -5.40 -18.74 42.43
N CYS A 152 -4.68 -17.71 41.98
CA CYS A 152 -3.70 -17.86 40.91
C CYS A 152 -2.57 -18.82 41.30
N SER A 153 -2.12 -18.78 42.55
CA SER A 153 -1.08 -19.70 43.06
C SER A 153 -1.61 -21.13 43.17
N LEU A 154 -2.86 -21.31 43.59
CA LEU A 154 -3.52 -22.62 43.61
C LEU A 154 -3.70 -23.20 42.20
N ASN A 155 -4.12 -22.39 41.25
CA ASN A 155 -4.27 -22.80 39.86
C ASN A 155 -2.93 -23.22 39.23
N GLU A 156 -1.82 -22.54 39.56
CA GLU A 156 -0.47 -22.96 39.16
C GLU A 156 -0.06 -24.30 39.79
N ALA A 157 -0.35 -24.52 41.07
CA ALA A 157 -0.12 -25.80 41.73
C ALA A 157 -0.93 -26.96 41.09
N ASN A 158 -2.09 -26.64 40.53
CA ASN A 158 -2.93 -27.57 39.75
C ASN A 158 -2.48 -27.72 38.29
N GLY A 159 -1.34 -27.15 37.90
CA GLY A 159 -0.73 -27.31 36.58
C GLY A 159 -1.09 -26.25 35.54
N LEU A 160 -1.75 -25.15 35.93
CA LEU A 160 -2.04 -24.04 35.02
C LEU A 160 -0.92 -22.99 35.06
N ASP A 161 -0.12 -22.87 34.00
CA ASP A 161 0.91 -21.82 33.92
C ASP A 161 0.26 -20.42 33.80
N ILE A 162 0.08 -19.70 34.91
CA ILE A 162 -0.55 -18.37 34.93
C ILE A 162 0.45 -17.25 34.66
N GLY A 163 1.72 -17.44 35.03
CA GLY A 163 2.75 -16.42 34.96
C GLY A 163 2.48 -15.24 35.89
N LYS A 164 3.29 -14.18 35.77
CA LYS A 164 3.26 -13.04 36.71
C LYS A 164 2.19 -11.98 36.39
N THR A 165 1.59 -12.03 35.21
CA THR A 165 0.71 -10.98 34.66
C THR A 165 -0.54 -10.71 35.50
N TYR A 166 -1.08 -11.72 36.19
CA TYR A 166 -2.35 -11.63 36.92
C TYR A 166 -2.17 -11.62 38.45
N ARG A 167 -0.95 -11.34 38.93
CA ARG A 167 -0.56 -11.35 40.36
C ARG A 167 -0.39 -9.93 40.91
N ASN A 168 -1.27 -9.04 40.50
CA ASN A 168 -1.24 -7.63 40.86
C ASN A 168 -2.20 -7.38 42.04
N ASP A 169 -1.68 -6.87 43.16
CA ASP A 169 -2.43 -6.43 44.35
C ASP A 169 -2.52 -4.89 44.48
N LYS A 170 -1.97 -4.12 43.51
CA LYS A 170 -1.74 -2.67 43.64
C LYS A 170 -1.88 -1.80 42.37
N ALA A 171 -2.41 -2.28 41.26
CA ALA A 171 -2.63 -1.43 40.08
C ALA A 171 -4.12 -1.24 39.83
N ALA A 172 -4.61 -0.08 40.25
CA ALA A 172 -5.69 0.67 39.61
C ALA A 172 -5.05 1.85 38.87
#